data_AF-A0A3D1LC81-F1
#
_entry.id   AF-A0A3D1LC81-F1
#
_cell.length_a   1.000
_cell.length_b   1.000
_cell.length_c   1.000
_cell.angle_alpha   90.00
_cell.angle_beta   90.00
_cell.angle_gamma   90.00
#
_symmetry.space_group_name_H-M   'P 1'
#
loop_
_entity.id
_entity.type
_entity.pdbx_description
1 polymer ?
#
loop_
_entity_poly.entity_id
_entity_poly.type
_entity_poly.pdbx_seq_one_letter_code
_entity_poly.pdbx_strand_id
1 'polypeptide(L)'
;MKKGWIIALCVLLVLGAGAGYGYYRLHGAAQEAEQTQTALYEQYQTMLKNAEQTTLTVTENGETTGTYTLSQMGLLEPTQQAISAGFTADERMDPAVFAQKSMADKLQWRSQAHTQPGPVRVDTVRYTDEAVVSDLEALSRHPAQDAYMTFADEKFCVVDEVPGNELQLEPVRAALREAASGLTVDAGGAQNVSFELTSVPDCYAAPEITVENTSFDFDELLRQMLKDLNYTIDLNLEGQSEQEKIVTLKDKELSELLSVDKDGSVKVDEKKLDALLAGWKAIADVSNTPFILNTYVDGPKPMNFLKVDYQLDTDALSQQLQQELKKLKSKEIRAQLLLYK
;
A
#
# COMPACT_ATOMS: atom_id res chain seq x y z
N MET A 1 37.69 99.98 -10.98
CA MET A 1 37.83 98.58 -11.49
C MET A 1 37.31 98.51 -12.91
N LYS A 2 38.12 98.00 -13.85
CA LYS A 2 37.82 98.00 -15.30
C LYS A 2 36.65 97.05 -15.60
N LYS A 3 35.70 97.45 -16.45
CA LYS A 3 34.47 96.71 -16.83
C LYS A 3 34.71 95.22 -17.19
N GLY A 4 35.90 94.86 -17.68
CA GLY A 4 36.27 93.47 -17.94
C GLY A 4 36.39 92.56 -16.71
N TRP A 5 36.67 93.11 -15.51
CA TRP A 5 36.81 92.29 -14.30
C TRP A 5 35.46 91.86 -13.70
N ILE A 6 34.42 92.69 -13.87
CA ILE A 6 33.05 92.38 -13.43
C ILE A 6 32.44 91.28 -14.31
N ILE A 7 32.68 91.34 -15.63
CA ILE A 7 32.21 90.30 -16.57
C ILE A 7 32.87 88.96 -16.27
N ALA A 8 34.19 88.94 -16.00
CA ALA A 8 34.90 87.73 -15.62
C ALA A 8 34.38 87.11 -14.31
N LEU A 9 34.03 87.93 -13.32
CA LEU A 9 33.47 87.50 -12.04
C LEU A 9 32.05 86.91 -12.19
N CYS A 10 31.22 87.51 -13.04
CA CYS A 10 29.89 86.96 -13.36
C CYS A 10 29.96 85.63 -14.11
N VAL A 11 30.89 85.47 -15.05
CA VAL A 11 31.10 84.19 -15.77
C VAL A 11 31.59 83.09 -14.80
N LEU A 12 32.49 83.41 -13.88
CA LEU A 12 32.95 82.47 -12.85
C LEU A 12 31.83 82.05 -11.88
N LEU A 13 30.94 82.96 -11.50
CA LEU A 13 29.79 82.64 -10.65
C LEU A 13 28.77 81.75 -11.34
N VAL A 14 28.48 81.98 -12.63
CA VAL A 14 27.57 81.14 -13.42
C VAL A 14 28.17 79.77 -13.69
N LEU A 15 29.48 79.69 -13.98
CA LEU A 15 30.20 78.42 -14.11
C LEU A 15 30.27 77.66 -12.78
N GLY A 16 30.48 78.36 -11.66
CA GLY A 16 30.50 77.78 -10.31
C GLY A 16 29.12 77.27 -9.86
N ALA A 17 28.05 78.01 -10.15
CA ALA A 17 26.67 77.59 -9.87
C ALA A 17 26.24 76.41 -10.77
N GLY A 18 26.62 76.42 -12.05
CA GLY A 18 26.39 75.32 -12.98
C GLY A 18 27.16 74.05 -12.61
N ALA A 19 28.42 74.19 -12.18
CA ALA A 19 29.24 73.09 -11.69
C ALA A 19 28.72 72.53 -10.35
N GLY A 20 28.27 73.39 -9.44
CA GLY A 20 27.67 72.97 -8.15
C GLY A 20 26.33 72.25 -8.32
N TYR A 21 25.46 72.73 -9.23
CA TYR A 21 24.21 72.06 -9.57
C TYR A 21 24.46 70.72 -10.27
N GLY A 22 25.42 70.66 -11.20
CA GLY A 22 25.85 69.42 -11.84
C GLY A 22 26.39 68.41 -10.82
N TYR A 23 27.25 68.85 -9.89
CA TYR A 23 27.81 68.01 -8.83
C TYR A 23 26.74 67.42 -7.92
N TYR A 24 25.78 68.24 -7.45
CA TYR A 24 24.68 67.78 -6.61
C TYR A 24 23.79 66.75 -7.33
N ARG A 25 23.46 67.00 -8.61
CA ARG A 25 22.65 66.08 -9.42
C ARG A 25 23.36 64.75 -9.67
N LEU A 26 24.66 64.79 -9.95
CA LEU A 26 25.46 63.58 -10.15
C LEU A 26 25.59 62.78 -8.85
N HIS A 27 25.74 63.44 -7.70
CA HIS A 27 25.78 62.79 -6.38
C HIS A 27 24.45 62.12 -6.02
N GLY A 28 23.33 62.82 -6.21
CA GLY A 28 22.00 62.21 -6.05
C GLY A 28 21.81 61.01 -6.97
N ALA A 29 22.28 61.10 -8.21
CA ALA A 29 22.17 60.00 -9.17
C ALA A 29 23.04 58.77 -8.81
N ALA A 30 24.21 58.99 -8.20
CA ALA A 30 25.07 57.93 -7.69
C ALA A 30 24.50 57.27 -6.42
N GLN A 31 23.89 58.06 -5.54
CA GLN A 31 23.22 57.55 -4.33
C GLN A 31 21.98 56.70 -4.67
N GLU A 32 21.19 57.12 -5.66
CA GLU A 32 20.08 56.31 -6.19
C GLU A 32 20.57 55.01 -6.84
N ALA A 33 21.77 54.99 -7.43
CA ALA A 33 22.38 53.76 -7.95
C ALA A 33 22.75 52.80 -6.81
N GLU A 34 23.32 53.30 -5.71
CA GLU A 34 23.60 52.51 -4.50
C GLU A 34 22.31 51.94 -3.88
N GLN A 35 21.24 52.73 -3.79
CA GLN A 35 19.94 52.26 -3.29
C GLN A 35 19.34 51.17 -4.18
N THR A 36 19.40 51.36 -5.51
CA THR A 36 18.91 50.36 -6.47
C THR A 36 19.69 49.06 -6.37
N GLN A 37 21.03 49.15 -6.29
CA GLN A 37 21.88 47.98 -6.14
C GLN A 37 21.65 47.27 -4.81
N THR A 38 21.48 48.01 -3.72
CA THR A 38 21.16 47.44 -2.39
C THR A 38 19.84 46.67 -2.45
N ALA A 39 18.81 47.23 -3.07
CA ALA A 39 17.51 46.54 -3.21
C ALA A 39 17.63 45.25 -4.04
N LEU A 40 18.41 45.25 -5.13
CA LEU A 40 18.65 44.05 -5.95
C LEU A 40 19.48 42.99 -5.19
N TYR A 41 20.47 43.43 -4.40
CA TYR A 41 21.24 42.54 -3.53
C TYR A 41 20.37 41.91 -2.44
N GLU A 42 19.52 42.69 -1.78
CA GLU A 42 18.56 42.18 -0.80
C GLU A 42 17.59 41.18 -1.42
N GLN A 43 17.11 41.46 -2.65
CA GLN A 43 16.27 40.55 -3.40
C GLN A 43 16.98 39.23 -3.72
N TYR A 44 18.24 39.29 -4.16
CA TYR A 44 19.08 38.12 -4.39
C TYR A 44 19.25 37.27 -3.11
N GLN A 45 19.62 37.90 -1.99
CA GLN A 45 19.77 37.21 -0.70
C GLN A 45 18.44 36.60 -0.22
N THR A 46 17.33 37.30 -0.43
CA THR A 46 15.99 36.81 -0.10
C THR A 46 15.64 35.57 -0.91
N MET A 47 15.92 35.54 -2.21
CA MET A 47 15.69 34.36 -3.05
C MET A 47 16.55 33.17 -2.60
N LEU A 48 17.83 33.39 -2.25
CA LEU A 48 18.69 32.30 -1.72
C LEU A 48 18.13 31.74 -0.41
N LYS A 49 17.71 32.59 0.51
CA LYS A 49 17.09 32.20 1.77
C LYS A 49 15.76 31.46 1.54
N ASN A 50 14.93 31.96 0.62
CA ASN A 50 13.67 31.31 0.27
C ASN A 50 13.93 29.93 -0.32
N ALA A 51 14.98 29.74 -1.12
CA ALA A 51 15.37 28.41 -1.62
C ALA A 51 15.71 27.43 -0.48
N GLU A 52 16.41 27.88 0.55
CA GLU A 52 16.74 27.05 1.73
C GLU A 52 15.50 26.68 2.55
N GLN A 53 14.50 27.56 2.56
CA GLN A 53 13.27 27.41 3.34
C GLN A 53 12.11 26.77 2.55
N THR A 54 12.23 26.64 1.23
CA THR A 54 11.22 25.99 0.39
C THR A 54 11.17 24.49 0.69
N THR A 55 9.96 23.97 0.90
CA THR A 55 9.72 22.59 1.27
C THR A 55 8.64 21.92 0.43
N LEU A 56 8.75 20.61 0.30
CA LEU A 56 7.68 19.71 -0.14
C LEU A 56 7.20 18.94 1.09
N THR A 57 5.92 19.07 1.42
CA THR A 57 5.26 18.30 2.48
C THR A 57 4.53 17.13 1.85
N VAL A 58 4.85 15.91 2.26
CA VAL A 58 4.15 14.69 1.83
C VAL A 58 3.08 14.36 2.86
N THR A 59 1.86 14.17 2.37
CA THR A 59 0.70 13.79 3.16
C THR A 59 0.11 12.47 2.71
N GLU A 60 -0.47 11.72 3.65
CA GLU A 60 -1.20 10.47 3.40
C GLU A 60 -2.54 10.57 4.13
N ASN A 61 -3.66 10.53 3.40
CA ASN A 61 -5.00 10.73 3.96
C ASN A 61 -5.17 12.06 4.70
N GLY A 62 -4.47 13.11 4.26
CA GLY A 62 -4.48 14.43 4.88
C GLY A 62 -3.61 14.56 6.14
N GLU A 63 -2.93 13.50 6.58
CA GLU A 63 -1.94 13.57 7.67
C GLU A 63 -0.54 13.78 7.10
N THR A 64 0.31 14.54 7.80
CA THR A 64 1.69 14.77 7.36
C THR A 64 2.56 13.57 7.64
N THR A 65 3.11 12.98 6.58
CA THR A 65 4.08 11.88 6.66
C THR A 65 5.51 12.41 6.77
N GLY A 66 5.81 13.54 6.12
CA GLY A 66 7.12 14.18 6.22
C GLY A 66 7.19 15.53 5.49
N THR A 67 8.21 16.32 5.82
CA THR A 67 8.48 17.61 5.17
C THR A 67 9.95 17.67 4.76
N TYR A 68 10.18 17.93 3.47
CA TYR A 68 11.49 17.80 2.84
C TYR A 68 11.91 19.14 2.23
N THR A 69 13.09 19.61 2.60
CA THR A 69 13.72 20.81 2.04
C THR A 69 14.29 20.52 0.64
N LEU A 70 14.54 21.59 -0.13
CA LEU A 70 15.28 21.45 -1.40
C LEU A 70 16.66 20.78 -1.21
N SER A 71 17.28 20.92 -0.03
CA SER A 71 18.57 20.27 0.24
C SER A 71 18.43 18.76 0.35
N GLN A 72 17.40 18.26 1.04
CA GLN A 72 17.15 16.82 1.21
C GLN A 72 16.76 16.16 -0.12
N MET A 73 16.20 16.91 -1.06
CA MET A 73 15.82 16.43 -2.40
C MET A 73 16.91 16.63 -3.47
N GLY A 74 18.11 17.11 -3.10
CA GLY A 74 19.21 17.36 -4.05
C GLY A 74 19.00 18.57 -4.98
N LEU A 75 18.02 19.42 -4.69
CA LEU A 75 17.57 20.53 -5.54
C LEU A 75 18.16 21.89 -5.13
N LEU A 76 18.69 22.03 -3.91
CA LEU A 76 19.11 23.34 -3.38
C LEU A 76 20.25 23.98 -4.18
N GLU A 77 21.36 23.28 -4.36
CA GLU A 77 22.55 23.81 -5.04
C GLU A 77 22.25 24.21 -6.51
N PRO A 78 21.61 23.36 -7.35
CA PRO A 78 21.19 23.77 -8.70
C PRO A 78 20.28 25.00 -8.70
N THR A 79 19.35 25.10 -7.73
CA THR A 79 18.44 26.24 -7.61
C THR A 79 19.19 27.52 -7.23
N GLN A 80 20.12 27.47 -6.28
CA GLN A 80 20.96 28.61 -5.91
C GLN A 80 21.87 29.07 -7.06
N GLN A 81 22.36 28.13 -7.87
CA GLN A 81 23.12 28.44 -9.08
C GLN A 81 22.25 29.14 -10.12
N ALA A 82 21.03 28.65 -10.36
CA ALA A 82 20.08 29.28 -11.28
C ALA A 82 19.66 30.68 -10.82
N ILE A 83 19.40 30.87 -9.52
CA ILE A 83 19.17 32.20 -8.92
C ILE A 83 20.39 33.10 -9.20
N SER A 84 21.60 32.63 -8.89
CA SER A 84 22.81 33.44 -9.06
C SER A 84 23.10 33.80 -10.52
N ALA A 85 22.75 32.94 -11.48
CA ALA A 85 22.86 33.23 -12.91
C ALA A 85 21.87 34.31 -13.39
N GLY A 86 20.75 34.49 -12.66
CA GLY A 86 19.78 35.55 -12.93
C GLY A 86 20.28 36.95 -12.59
N PHE A 87 21.31 37.10 -11.74
CA PHE A 87 21.83 38.39 -11.32
C PHE A 87 23.27 38.63 -11.80
N THR A 88 23.57 39.86 -12.18
CA THR A 88 24.92 40.29 -12.56
C THR A 88 25.88 40.27 -11.37
N ALA A 89 27.19 40.32 -11.66
CA ALA A 89 28.22 40.35 -10.62
C ALA A 89 28.11 41.60 -9.72
N ASP A 90 27.72 42.75 -10.29
CA ASP A 90 27.55 43.99 -9.52
C ASP A 90 26.27 43.96 -8.66
N GLU A 91 25.21 43.31 -9.12
CA GLU A 91 23.97 43.15 -8.33
C GLU A 91 24.16 42.18 -7.15
N ARG A 92 25.00 41.15 -7.31
CA ARG A 92 25.35 40.21 -6.23
C ARG A 92 26.48 40.72 -5.32
N MET A 93 27.04 41.88 -5.61
CA MET A 93 28.13 42.47 -4.85
C MET A 93 27.64 42.97 -3.49
N ASP A 94 28.45 42.80 -2.45
CA ASP A 94 28.16 43.40 -1.15
C ASP A 94 27.95 44.93 -1.31
N PRO A 95 26.85 45.50 -0.78
CA PRO A 95 26.53 46.92 -0.95
C PRO A 95 27.64 47.86 -0.49
N ALA A 96 28.40 47.51 0.56
CA ALA A 96 29.52 48.32 1.03
C ALA A 96 30.70 48.33 0.05
N VAL A 97 30.88 47.26 -0.73
CA VAL A 97 31.88 47.18 -1.80
C VAL A 97 31.41 47.96 -3.03
N PHE A 98 30.13 47.85 -3.38
CA PHE A 98 29.55 48.65 -4.47
C PHE A 98 29.63 50.17 -4.17
N ALA A 99 29.37 50.56 -2.92
CA ALA A 99 29.50 51.95 -2.46
C ALA A 99 30.93 52.51 -2.57
N GLN A 100 31.96 51.66 -2.65
CA GLN A 100 33.35 52.10 -2.85
C GLN A 100 33.73 52.34 -4.33
N LYS A 101 32.87 51.93 -5.29
CA LYS A 101 33.11 52.17 -6.72
C LYS A 101 33.18 53.68 -7.03
N SER A 102 33.88 54.01 -8.11
CA SER A 102 33.96 55.41 -8.54
C SER A 102 32.58 55.94 -8.94
N MET A 103 32.40 57.26 -8.84
CA MET A 103 31.16 57.92 -9.25
C MET A 103 30.83 57.65 -10.72
N ALA A 104 31.85 57.58 -11.58
CA ALA A 104 31.68 57.26 -12.99
C ALA A 104 31.14 55.83 -13.19
N ASP A 105 31.69 54.85 -12.46
CA ASP A 105 31.26 53.45 -12.55
C ASP A 105 29.80 53.28 -12.08
N LYS A 106 29.41 53.96 -11.00
CA LYS A 106 28.03 53.93 -10.47
C LYS A 106 27.03 54.51 -11.46
N LEU A 107 27.36 55.64 -12.09
CA LEU A 107 26.51 56.25 -13.11
C LEU A 107 26.44 55.41 -14.39
N GLN A 108 27.55 54.80 -14.79
CA GLN A 108 27.60 53.88 -15.91
C GLN A 108 26.74 52.64 -15.64
N TRP A 109 26.90 52.00 -14.48
CA TRP A 109 26.08 50.87 -14.06
C TRP A 109 24.61 51.26 -14.06
N ARG A 110 24.25 52.38 -13.44
CA ARG A 110 22.87 52.87 -13.38
C ARG A 110 22.23 53.00 -14.77
N SER A 111 23.00 53.42 -15.77
CA SER A 111 22.50 53.61 -17.15
C SER A 111 22.20 52.29 -17.89
N GLN A 112 22.64 51.15 -17.35
CA GLN A 112 22.36 49.82 -17.88
C GLN A 112 20.97 49.34 -17.48
N ALA A 113 20.46 48.34 -18.19
CA ALA A 113 19.28 47.62 -17.76
C ALA A 113 19.63 46.71 -16.58
N HIS A 114 18.83 46.79 -15.52
CA HIS A 114 18.99 45.97 -14.32
C HIS A 114 18.04 44.79 -14.33
N THR A 115 18.45 43.73 -13.64
CA THR A 115 17.69 42.49 -13.53
C THR A 115 16.32 42.75 -12.91
N GLN A 116 15.28 42.14 -13.48
CA GLN A 116 13.99 41.96 -12.83
C GLN A 116 13.78 40.45 -12.63
N PRO A 117 14.20 39.90 -11.48
CA PRO A 117 14.23 38.46 -11.31
C PRO A 117 12.79 37.95 -11.18
N GLY A 118 12.40 37.07 -12.10
CA GLY A 118 11.17 36.29 -12.01
C GLY A 118 11.36 35.03 -11.16
N PRO A 119 10.30 34.22 -11.01
CA PRO A 119 10.39 32.93 -10.32
C PRO A 119 11.41 32.02 -11.00
N VAL A 120 12.30 31.42 -10.19
CA VAL A 120 13.26 30.41 -10.62
C VAL A 120 12.65 29.03 -10.39
N ARG A 121 12.45 28.27 -11.47
CA ARG A 121 12.02 26.88 -11.37
C ARG A 121 13.17 26.01 -10.87
N VAL A 122 12.88 25.07 -9.99
CA VAL A 122 13.90 24.12 -9.51
C VAL A 122 14.38 23.23 -10.67
N ASP A 123 15.68 22.93 -10.68
CA ASP A 123 16.28 22.01 -11.64
C ASP A 123 16.30 20.59 -11.05
N THR A 124 15.59 19.68 -11.70
CA THR A 124 15.43 18.28 -11.25
C THR A 124 16.50 17.33 -11.81
N VAL A 125 17.56 17.84 -12.46
CA VAL A 125 18.68 17.01 -12.95
C VAL A 125 19.35 16.23 -11.81
N ARG A 126 19.46 16.83 -10.61
CA ARG A 126 20.00 16.19 -9.40
C ARG A 126 18.93 15.79 -8.40
N TYR A 127 17.67 15.70 -8.85
CA TYR A 127 16.57 15.28 -8.00
C TYR A 127 16.81 13.90 -7.41
N THR A 128 16.52 13.79 -6.12
CA THR A 128 16.73 12.61 -5.30
C THR A 128 15.51 12.48 -4.38
N ASP A 129 14.93 11.29 -4.28
CA ASP A 129 13.72 11.00 -3.49
C ASP A 129 14.01 10.10 -2.28
N GLU A 130 15.29 9.78 -2.03
CA GLU A 130 15.72 8.74 -1.09
C GLU A 130 15.29 9.04 0.33
N ALA A 131 15.37 10.30 0.76
CA ALA A 131 14.87 10.70 2.07
C ALA A 131 13.36 10.50 2.19
N VAL A 132 12.61 10.85 1.14
CA VAL A 132 11.16 10.67 1.10
C VAL A 132 10.80 9.20 1.15
N VAL A 133 11.39 8.40 0.24
CA VAL A 133 11.08 6.97 0.14
C VAL A 133 11.52 6.21 1.38
N SER A 134 12.67 6.54 1.96
CA SER A 134 13.12 5.94 3.22
C SER A 134 12.10 6.18 4.35
N ASP A 135 11.53 7.37 4.46
CA ASP A 135 10.51 7.67 5.48
C ASP A 135 9.19 6.95 5.16
N LEU A 136 8.80 6.84 3.89
CA LEU A 136 7.59 6.11 3.47
C LEU A 136 7.69 4.59 3.69
N GLU A 137 8.86 4.00 3.49
CA GLU A 137 9.16 2.59 3.72
C GLU A 137 9.26 2.26 5.21
N ALA A 138 9.63 3.24 6.05
CA ALA A 138 9.67 3.08 7.50
C ALA A 138 8.28 3.02 8.15
N LEU A 139 7.23 3.45 7.44
CA LEU A 139 5.86 3.35 7.91
C LEU A 139 5.38 1.90 7.93
N SER A 140 4.71 1.51 9.02
CA SER A 140 4.10 0.19 9.12
C SER A 140 2.95 0.06 8.13
N ARG A 141 3.12 -0.86 7.17
CA ARG A 141 2.13 -1.15 6.13
C ARG A 141 1.70 -2.62 6.20
N HIS A 142 0.51 -2.90 5.70
CA HIS A 142 0.00 -4.26 5.53
C HIS A 142 -0.29 -4.50 4.04
N PRO A 143 0.09 -5.68 3.52
CA PRO A 143 -0.17 -6.03 2.14
C PRO A 143 -1.66 -6.18 1.89
N ALA A 144 -2.05 -6.05 0.62
CA ALA A 144 -3.36 -6.48 0.18
C ALA A 144 -3.48 -8.01 0.33
N GLN A 145 -4.69 -8.49 0.58
CA GLN A 145 -4.99 -9.92 0.63
C GLN A 145 -5.99 -10.25 -0.46
N ASP A 146 -5.66 -11.28 -1.22
CA ASP A 146 -6.50 -11.83 -2.27
C ASP A 146 -7.76 -12.49 -1.69
N ALA A 147 -8.83 -12.46 -2.49
CA ALA A 147 -9.99 -13.29 -2.24
C ALA A 147 -9.62 -14.78 -2.40
N TYR A 148 -10.18 -15.64 -1.56
CA TYR A 148 -9.92 -17.08 -1.60
C TYR A 148 -11.12 -17.91 -1.15
N MET A 149 -11.15 -19.18 -1.53
CA MET A 149 -12.13 -20.13 -1.01
C MET A 149 -11.62 -20.81 0.23
N THR A 150 -12.51 -21.03 1.19
CA THR A 150 -12.23 -21.84 2.37
C THR A 150 -13.42 -22.72 2.72
N PHE A 151 -13.17 -23.68 3.62
CA PHE A 151 -14.20 -24.51 4.21
C PHE A 151 -14.24 -24.24 5.72
N ALA A 152 -15.30 -23.57 6.17
CA ALA A 152 -15.51 -23.20 7.56
C ALA A 152 -16.97 -23.45 7.94
N ASP A 153 -17.22 -23.88 9.18
CA ASP A 153 -18.56 -24.11 9.71
C ASP A 153 -19.45 -25.01 8.81
N GLU A 154 -18.84 -26.08 8.27
CA GLU A 154 -19.47 -27.07 7.37
C GLU A 154 -19.96 -26.50 6.03
N LYS A 155 -19.46 -25.33 5.62
CA LYS A 155 -19.75 -24.70 4.34
C LYS A 155 -18.50 -24.21 3.64
N PHE A 156 -18.54 -24.28 2.31
CA PHE A 156 -17.62 -23.57 1.46
C PHE A 156 -18.04 -22.10 1.36
N CYS A 157 -17.09 -21.20 1.54
CA CYS A 157 -17.31 -19.78 1.36
C CYS A 157 -16.16 -19.15 0.60
N VAL A 158 -16.47 -18.07 -0.10
CA VAL A 158 -15.47 -17.14 -0.59
C VAL A 158 -15.24 -16.12 0.52
N VAL A 159 -13.98 -15.94 0.88
CA VAL A 159 -13.52 -14.84 1.71
C VAL A 159 -13.12 -13.73 0.77
N ASP A 160 -13.76 -12.57 0.93
CA ASP A 160 -13.52 -11.39 0.11
C ASP A 160 -12.07 -10.90 0.23
N GLU A 161 -11.58 -10.27 -0.83
CA GLU A 161 -10.29 -9.58 -0.80
C GLU A 161 -10.28 -8.46 0.26
N VAL A 162 -9.11 -8.22 0.84
CA VAL A 162 -8.90 -7.14 1.80
C VAL A 162 -7.89 -6.15 1.23
N PRO A 163 -8.27 -4.88 1.00
CA PRO A 163 -7.34 -3.85 0.55
C PRO A 163 -6.16 -3.65 1.52
N GLY A 164 -4.98 -3.45 0.95
CA GLY A 164 -3.75 -3.12 1.67
C GLY A 164 -3.44 -1.63 1.65
N ASN A 165 -2.39 -1.22 2.37
CA ASN A 165 -1.80 0.12 2.28
C ASN A 165 -0.29 0.08 1.92
N GLU A 166 0.20 -1.07 1.45
CA GLU A 166 1.52 -1.19 0.88
C GLU A 166 1.63 -0.33 -0.40
N LEU A 167 2.66 0.51 -0.48
CA LEU A 167 2.80 1.45 -1.59
C LEU A 167 3.38 0.78 -2.83
N GLN A 168 2.86 1.15 -3.99
CA GLN A 168 3.53 0.97 -5.27
C GLN A 168 4.53 2.11 -5.45
N LEU A 169 5.82 1.83 -5.20
CA LEU A 169 6.84 2.87 -5.18
C LEU A 169 7.08 3.53 -6.55
N GLU A 170 6.97 2.80 -7.66
CA GLU A 170 7.20 3.36 -9.00
C GLU A 170 6.26 4.54 -9.34
N PRO A 171 4.92 4.41 -9.28
CA PRO A 171 4.01 5.54 -9.53
C PRO A 171 4.18 6.66 -8.49
N VAL A 172 4.45 6.33 -7.23
CA VAL A 172 4.70 7.32 -6.17
C VAL A 172 5.95 8.14 -6.46
N ARG A 173 7.07 7.50 -6.82
CA ARG A 173 8.34 8.17 -7.19
C ARG A 173 8.17 9.06 -8.42
N ALA A 174 7.45 8.59 -9.43
CA ALA A 174 7.14 9.38 -10.62
C ALA A 174 6.33 10.64 -10.28
N ALA A 175 5.29 10.51 -9.45
CA ALA A 175 4.45 11.62 -9.03
C ALA A 175 5.19 12.61 -8.10
N LEU A 176 6.05 12.10 -7.20
CA LEU A 176 6.93 12.92 -6.37
C LEU A 176 7.89 13.77 -7.21
N ARG A 177 8.49 13.18 -8.24
CA ARG A 177 9.37 13.91 -9.17
C ARG A 177 8.61 14.99 -9.95
N GLU A 178 7.40 14.68 -10.41
CA GLU A 178 6.51 15.64 -11.09
C GLU A 178 6.20 16.81 -10.15
N ALA A 179 5.79 16.53 -8.91
CA ALA A 179 5.48 17.53 -7.89
C ALA A 179 6.68 18.40 -7.55
N ALA A 180 7.86 17.78 -7.35
CA ALA A 180 9.11 18.49 -7.13
C ALA A 180 9.46 19.41 -8.31
N SER A 181 9.23 18.97 -9.54
CA SER A 181 9.49 19.78 -10.75
C SER A 181 8.63 21.04 -10.84
N GLY A 182 7.49 21.08 -10.12
CA GLY A 182 6.59 22.23 -10.07
C GLY A 182 7.06 23.33 -9.10
N LEU A 183 8.05 23.06 -8.25
CA LEU A 183 8.54 24.02 -7.26
C LEU A 183 9.21 25.22 -7.94
N THR A 184 8.96 26.40 -7.39
CA THR A 184 9.59 27.65 -7.81
C THR A 184 10.08 28.44 -6.61
N VAL A 185 11.10 29.26 -6.82
CA VAL A 185 11.64 30.16 -5.80
C VAL A 185 11.60 31.59 -6.35
N ASP A 186 11.00 32.50 -5.59
CA ASP A 186 10.99 33.92 -5.87
C ASP A 186 11.29 34.73 -4.60
N ALA A 187 11.24 36.06 -4.70
CA ALA A 187 11.48 36.95 -3.57
C ALA A 187 10.26 37.19 -2.66
N GLY A 188 9.08 36.69 -3.04
CA GLY A 188 7.81 36.87 -2.32
C GLY A 188 7.67 35.98 -1.08
N GLY A 189 8.46 34.90 -0.99
CA GLY A 189 8.54 34.05 0.18
C GLY A 189 8.93 32.61 -0.15
N ALA A 190 9.30 31.85 0.87
CA ALA A 190 9.50 30.41 0.73
C ALA A 190 8.16 29.73 0.38
N GLN A 191 8.21 28.77 -0.54
CA GLN A 191 7.03 27.99 -0.91
C GLN A 191 6.96 26.72 -0.06
N ASN A 192 5.76 26.35 0.37
CA ASN A 192 5.49 25.05 0.95
C ASN A 192 4.41 24.37 0.11
N VAL A 193 4.80 23.35 -0.65
CA VAL A 193 3.90 22.60 -1.52
C VAL A 193 3.51 21.31 -0.83
N SER A 194 2.22 20.96 -0.87
CA SER A 194 1.72 19.69 -0.37
C SER A 194 1.61 18.68 -1.51
N PHE A 195 2.04 17.45 -1.25
CA PHE A 195 1.90 16.29 -2.12
C PHE A 195 1.12 15.22 -1.38
N GLU A 196 -0.10 14.93 -1.85
CA GLU A 196 -0.97 13.92 -1.26
C GLU A 196 -0.77 12.56 -1.94
N LEU A 197 -0.28 11.58 -1.19
CA LEU A 197 0.00 10.22 -1.68
C LEU A 197 -1.25 9.56 -2.25
N THR A 198 -2.40 9.72 -1.60
CA THR A 198 -3.66 9.11 -2.05
C THR A 198 -4.23 9.73 -3.32
N SER A 199 -3.68 10.86 -3.78
CA SER A 199 -4.02 11.43 -5.08
C SER A 199 -3.23 10.79 -6.23
N VAL A 200 -2.21 9.97 -5.93
CA VAL A 200 -1.47 9.21 -6.94
C VAL A 200 -2.30 8.01 -7.37
N PRO A 201 -2.60 7.86 -8.68
CA PRO A 201 -3.28 6.68 -9.19
C PRO A 201 -2.50 5.40 -8.84
N ASP A 202 -3.23 4.38 -8.40
CA ASP A 202 -2.67 3.07 -8.05
C ASP A 202 -1.53 3.16 -7.01
N CYS A 203 -1.62 4.11 -6.08
CA CYS A 203 -0.61 4.32 -5.05
C CYS A 203 -0.43 3.11 -4.12
N TYR A 204 -1.50 2.34 -3.87
CA TYR A 204 -1.45 1.13 -3.07
C TYR A 204 -1.48 -0.12 -3.96
N ALA A 205 -0.77 -1.16 -3.53
CA ALA A 205 -0.90 -2.47 -4.13
C ALA A 205 -2.34 -2.99 -3.94
N ALA A 206 -2.99 -3.33 -5.05
CA ALA A 206 -4.32 -3.92 -5.06
C ALA A 206 -4.23 -5.45 -4.92
N PRO A 207 -5.27 -6.11 -4.37
CA PRO A 207 -5.42 -7.56 -4.50
C PRO A 207 -5.36 -7.98 -5.97
N GLU A 208 -4.68 -9.08 -6.25
CA GLU A 208 -4.60 -9.67 -7.59
C GLU A 208 -5.87 -10.46 -7.90
N ILE A 209 -6.40 -11.17 -6.91
CA ILE A 209 -7.62 -11.96 -7.01
C ILE A 209 -8.72 -11.28 -6.21
N THR A 210 -9.84 -11.02 -6.86
CA THR A 210 -11.03 -10.43 -6.27
C THR A 210 -12.26 -11.30 -6.52
N VAL A 211 -13.31 -11.10 -5.73
CA VAL A 211 -14.62 -11.74 -5.95
C VAL A 211 -15.18 -11.42 -7.35
N GLU A 212 -14.85 -10.25 -7.88
CA GLU A 212 -15.32 -9.80 -9.20
C GLU A 212 -14.54 -10.38 -10.37
N ASN A 213 -13.23 -10.61 -10.21
CA ASN A 213 -12.34 -10.98 -11.32
C ASN A 213 -12.12 -12.50 -11.45
N THR A 214 -12.54 -13.29 -10.45
CA THR A 214 -12.28 -14.72 -10.38
C THR A 214 -13.55 -15.53 -10.17
N SER A 215 -13.68 -16.61 -10.95
CA SER A 215 -14.76 -17.59 -10.77
C SER A 215 -14.33 -18.64 -9.75
N PHE A 216 -14.97 -18.63 -8.58
CA PHE A 216 -14.71 -19.58 -7.50
C PHE A 216 -15.52 -20.87 -7.68
N ASP A 217 -14.84 -22.02 -7.78
CA ASP A 217 -15.45 -23.35 -7.97
C ASP A 217 -15.31 -24.20 -6.69
N PHE A 218 -16.41 -24.31 -5.94
CA PHE A 218 -16.45 -25.12 -4.72
C PHE A 218 -16.37 -26.63 -4.99
N ASP A 219 -16.82 -27.11 -6.16
CA ASP A 219 -16.71 -28.52 -6.50
C ASP A 219 -15.25 -28.90 -6.74
N GLU A 220 -14.45 -28.01 -7.32
CA GLU A 220 -13.01 -28.21 -7.42
C GLU A 220 -12.35 -28.28 -6.04
N LEU A 221 -12.64 -27.33 -5.15
CA LEU A 221 -12.07 -27.32 -3.80
C LEU A 221 -12.49 -28.56 -2.99
N LEU A 222 -13.77 -28.97 -3.07
CA LEU A 222 -14.26 -30.21 -2.46
C LEU A 222 -13.42 -31.39 -2.94
N ARG A 223 -13.25 -31.57 -4.26
CA ARG A 223 -12.45 -32.69 -4.83
C ARG A 223 -11.01 -32.70 -4.34
N GLN A 224 -10.41 -31.54 -4.11
CA GLN A 224 -9.07 -31.46 -3.52
C GLN A 224 -9.07 -31.97 -2.08
N MET A 225 -10.01 -31.51 -1.25
CA MET A 225 -10.12 -31.96 0.15
C MET A 225 -10.40 -33.47 0.27
N LEU A 226 -11.22 -34.05 -0.61
CA LEU A 226 -11.59 -35.47 -0.54
C LEU A 226 -10.40 -36.43 -0.74
N LYS A 227 -9.30 -35.98 -1.37
CA LYS A 227 -8.11 -36.83 -1.62
C LYS A 227 -7.44 -37.30 -0.33
N ASP A 228 -7.52 -36.49 0.72
CA ASP A 228 -6.87 -36.75 2.00
C ASP A 228 -7.84 -37.32 3.06
N LEU A 229 -9.12 -37.51 2.69
CA LEU A 229 -10.15 -37.99 3.60
C LEU A 229 -10.35 -39.52 3.51
N ASN A 230 -10.56 -40.11 4.68
CA ASN A 230 -10.96 -41.50 4.83
C ASN A 230 -12.03 -41.66 5.92
N TYR A 231 -13.06 -42.44 5.62
CA TYR A 231 -14.03 -42.85 6.63
C TYR A 231 -13.98 -44.36 6.74
N THR A 232 -13.62 -44.86 7.92
CA THR A 232 -13.54 -46.29 8.20
C THR A 232 -14.76 -46.69 9.00
N ILE A 233 -15.53 -47.64 8.50
CA ILE A 233 -16.76 -48.12 9.13
C ILE A 233 -16.53 -49.56 9.57
N ASP A 234 -16.60 -49.78 10.87
CA ASP A 234 -16.51 -51.09 11.50
C ASP A 234 -17.91 -51.69 11.65
N LEU A 235 -18.17 -52.74 10.88
CA LEU A 235 -19.42 -53.49 10.78
C LEU A 235 -19.40 -54.81 11.58
N ASN A 236 -18.39 -55.05 12.40
CA ASN A 236 -18.26 -56.29 13.16
C ASN A 236 -19.42 -56.47 14.17
N LEU A 237 -19.76 -57.70 14.52
CA LEU A 237 -20.59 -57.95 15.70
C LEU A 237 -19.71 -57.94 16.95
N GLU A 238 -20.07 -57.16 17.97
CA GLU A 238 -19.31 -57.08 19.22
C GLU A 238 -19.19 -58.45 19.90
N GLY A 239 -18.00 -58.80 20.43
CA GLY A 239 -17.76 -60.09 21.07
C GLY A 239 -17.56 -61.28 20.13
N GLN A 240 -17.55 -61.05 18.80
CA GLN A 240 -17.12 -62.04 17.81
C GLN A 240 -15.85 -61.58 17.11
N SER A 241 -14.87 -62.48 16.98
CA SER A 241 -13.54 -62.16 16.47
C SER A 241 -13.15 -62.92 15.18
N GLU A 242 -14.08 -63.67 14.59
CA GLU A 242 -13.72 -64.65 13.55
C GLU A 242 -13.60 -64.05 12.15
N GLN A 243 -14.20 -62.88 11.87
CA GLN A 243 -14.08 -62.20 10.57
C GLN A 243 -14.15 -60.68 10.74
N GLU A 244 -13.09 -59.97 10.32
CA GLU A 244 -13.04 -58.51 10.31
C GLU A 244 -13.88 -57.95 9.15
N LYS A 245 -14.96 -57.24 9.50
CA LYS A 245 -15.89 -56.59 8.58
C LYS A 245 -15.70 -55.08 8.64
N ILE A 246 -14.58 -54.59 8.08
CA ILE A 246 -14.29 -53.16 7.97
C ILE A 246 -14.43 -52.71 6.53
N VAL A 247 -15.13 -51.60 6.31
CA VAL A 247 -15.22 -50.93 5.01
C VAL A 247 -14.64 -49.52 5.11
N THR A 248 -14.08 -49.01 4.01
CA THR A 248 -13.48 -47.68 3.98
C THR A 248 -14.03 -46.91 2.80
N LEU A 249 -14.55 -45.70 3.03
CA LEU A 249 -14.88 -44.73 1.99
C LEU A 249 -13.70 -43.78 1.77
N LYS A 250 -13.25 -43.64 0.53
CA LYS A 250 -12.18 -42.70 0.14
C LYS A 250 -12.28 -42.25 -1.31
N ASP A 251 -11.62 -41.14 -1.64
CA ASP A 251 -11.38 -40.66 -3.01
C ASP A 251 -12.63 -40.77 -3.92
N LYS A 252 -12.63 -41.71 -4.87
CA LYS A 252 -13.73 -41.92 -5.82
C LYS A 252 -15.09 -42.11 -5.13
N GLU A 253 -15.15 -42.93 -4.08
CA GLU A 253 -16.42 -43.22 -3.39
C GLU A 253 -16.98 -41.96 -2.71
N LEU A 254 -16.11 -41.17 -2.08
CA LEU A 254 -16.50 -39.89 -1.49
C LEU A 254 -16.90 -38.88 -2.57
N SER A 255 -16.18 -38.83 -3.69
CA SER A 255 -16.47 -37.91 -4.80
C SER A 255 -17.77 -38.20 -5.52
N GLU A 256 -18.22 -39.46 -5.50
CA GLU A 256 -19.52 -39.85 -6.04
C GLU A 256 -20.66 -39.58 -5.04
N LEU A 257 -20.34 -39.57 -3.74
CA LEU A 257 -21.30 -39.40 -2.65
C LEU A 257 -21.54 -37.93 -2.27
N LEU A 258 -20.55 -37.07 -2.46
CA LEU A 258 -20.56 -35.69 -1.99
C LEU A 258 -20.59 -34.70 -3.15
N SER A 259 -21.38 -33.65 -3.00
CA SER A 259 -21.40 -32.49 -3.90
C SER A 259 -21.57 -31.20 -3.10
N VAL A 260 -21.31 -30.05 -3.72
CA VAL A 260 -21.55 -28.76 -3.09
C VAL A 260 -22.82 -28.11 -3.65
N ASP A 261 -23.61 -27.51 -2.78
CA ASP A 261 -24.75 -26.68 -3.17
C ASP A 261 -24.32 -25.29 -3.63
N LYS A 262 -25.24 -24.57 -4.28
CA LYS A 262 -25.02 -23.17 -4.65
C LYS A 262 -24.73 -22.25 -3.46
N ASP A 263 -25.16 -22.62 -2.25
CA ASP A 263 -24.91 -21.87 -1.01
C ASP A 263 -23.63 -22.32 -0.29
N GLY A 264 -22.82 -23.18 -0.91
CA GLY A 264 -21.58 -23.72 -0.35
C GLY A 264 -21.78 -24.89 0.60
N SER A 265 -23.01 -25.32 0.89
CA SER A 265 -23.25 -26.45 1.80
C SER A 265 -22.85 -27.78 1.17
N VAL A 266 -22.25 -28.67 1.96
CA VAL A 266 -21.98 -30.04 1.52
C VAL A 266 -23.27 -30.85 1.51
N LYS A 267 -23.55 -31.48 0.37
CA LYS A 267 -24.64 -32.43 0.18
C LYS A 267 -24.13 -33.85 0.10
N VAL A 268 -24.92 -34.76 0.66
CA VAL A 268 -24.73 -36.21 0.57
C VAL A 268 -25.80 -36.74 -0.38
N ASP A 269 -25.40 -37.53 -1.37
CA ASP A 269 -26.33 -38.27 -2.23
C ASP A 269 -26.94 -39.43 -1.44
N GLU A 270 -28.12 -39.18 -0.87
CA GLU A 270 -28.85 -40.14 -0.04
C GLU A 270 -29.11 -41.46 -0.78
N LYS A 271 -29.38 -41.44 -2.09
CA LYS A 271 -29.66 -42.66 -2.85
C LYS A 271 -28.43 -43.54 -2.99
N LYS A 272 -27.26 -42.91 -3.19
CA LYS A 272 -25.99 -43.64 -3.23
C LYS A 272 -25.59 -44.13 -1.83
N LEU A 273 -25.84 -43.33 -0.80
CA LEU A 273 -25.63 -43.74 0.58
C LEU A 273 -26.47 -44.98 0.92
N ASP A 274 -27.77 -44.97 0.58
CA ASP A 274 -28.68 -46.09 0.80
C ASP A 274 -28.21 -47.36 0.07
N ALA A 275 -27.69 -47.21 -1.16
CA ALA A 275 -27.14 -48.34 -1.90
C ALA A 275 -25.88 -48.93 -1.23
N LEU A 276 -24.99 -48.08 -0.68
CA LEU A 276 -23.84 -48.53 0.10
C LEU A 276 -24.28 -49.24 1.38
N LEU A 277 -25.23 -48.65 2.12
CA LEU A 277 -25.79 -49.21 3.35
C LEU A 277 -26.45 -50.57 3.12
N ALA A 278 -27.20 -50.74 2.01
CA ALA A 278 -27.77 -52.03 1.63
C ALA A 278 -26.69 -53.08 1.34
N GLY A 279 -25.60 -52.68 0.67
CA GLY A 279 -24.44 -53.55 0.45
C GLY A 279 -23.75 -53.95 1.75
N TRP A 280 -23.57 -53.01 2.67
CA TRP A 280 -22.96 -53.27 3.98
C TRP A 280 -23.85 -54.10 4.89
N LYS A 281 -25.17 -53.93 4.82
CA LYS A 281 -26.15 -54.77 5.52
C LYS A 281 -25.99 -56.23 5.11
N ALA A 282 -25.83 -56.52 3.82
CA ALA A 282 -25.60 -57.88 3.32
C ALA A 282 -24.29 -58.50 3.83
N ILE A 283 -23.29 -57.69 4.20
CA ILE A 283 -22.01 -58.12 4.80
C ILE A 283 -22.15 -58.31 6.31
N ALA A 284 -22.82 -57.37 6.98
CA ALA A 284 -22.89 -57.26 8.42
C ALA A 284 -23.90 -58.22 9.05
N ASP A 285 -25.09 -58.37 8.44
CA ASP A 285 -26.18 -59.18 8.96
C ASP A 285 -25.74 -60.63 9.15
N VAL A 286 -26.09 -61.19 10.31
CA VAL A 286 -25.80 -62.58 10.65
C VAL A 286 -27.03 -63.22 11.27
N SER A 287 -27.41 -64.39 10.76
CA SER A 287 -28.53 -65.18 11.30
C SER A 287 -28.02 -66.38 12.08
N ASN A 288 -28.88 -66.94 12.94
CA ASN A 288 -28.58 -68.14 13.73
C ASN A 288 -27.26 -68.03 14.52
N THR A 289 -26.99 -66.83 15.03
CA THR A 289 -25.75 -66.48 15.72
C THR A 289 -25.95 -66.57 17.24
N PRO A 290 -24.95 -67.02 18.03
CA PRO A 290 -25.06 -66.99 19.49
C PRO A 290 -25.44 -65.60 20.01
N PHE A 291 -26.38 -65.55 20.94
CA PHE A 291 -26.71 -64.32 21.65
C PHE A 291 -25.48 -63.78 22.37
N ILE A 292 -25.13 -62.52 22.12
CA ILE A 292 -24.04 -61.83 22.78
C ILE A 292 -24.55 -61.22 24.09
N LEU A 293 -24.14 -61.80 25.21
CA LEU A 293 -24.39 -61.25 26.54
C LEU A 293 -23.28 -60.27 26.89
N ASN A 294 -23.61 -59.00 27.08
CA ASN A 294 -22.65 -58.05 27.63
C ASN A 294 -22.54 -58.25 29.15
N THR A 295 -21.47 -58.91 29.58
CA THR A 295 -21.21 -59.18 30.99
C THR A 295 -20.49 -57.99 31.63
N TYR A 296 -20.77 -57.73 32.92
CA TYR A 296 -20.14 -56.63 33.65
C TYR A 296 -18.60 -56.77 33.78
N VAL A 297 -18.09 -58.01 33.78
CA VAL A 297 -16.68 -58.29 34.08
C VAL A 297 -15.87 -58.57 32.81
N ASP A 298 -16.40 -59.37 31.89
CA ASP A 298 -15.65 -59.87 30.73
C ASP A 298 -16.11 -59.25 29.40
N GLY A 299 -17.01 -58.27 29.47
CA GLY A 299 -17.62 -57.63 28.30
C GLY A 299 -18.51 -58.59 27.50
N PRO A 300 -18.66 -58.34 26.19
CA PRO A 300 -19.51 -59.12 25.29
C PRO A 300 -19.03 -60.58 25.15
N LYS A 301 -19.90 -61.55 25.49
CA LYS A 301 -19.63 -62.99 25.38
C LYS A 301 -20.76 -63.75 24.66
N PRO A 302 -20.42 -64.71 23.78
CA PRO A 302 -21.43 -65.50 23.08
C PRO A 302 -22.08 -66.56 23.99
N MET A 303 -23.41 -66.62 23.98
CA MET A 303 -24.24 -67.65 24.60
C MET A 303 -24.75 -68.63 23.55
N ASN A 304 -24.05 -69.76 23.39
CA ASN A 304 -24.26 -70.69 22.29
C ASN A 304 -25.63 -71.38 22.25
N PHE A 305 -26.35 -71.46 23.38
CA PHE A 305 -27.65 -72.12 23.47
C PHE A 305 -28.81 -71.26 22.99
N LEU A 306 -28.64 -69.93 22.91
CA LEU A 306 -29.64 -69.00 22.41
C LEU A 306 -29.17 -68.47 21.05
N LYS A 307 -29.95 -68.74 20.02
CA LYS A 307 -29.69 -68.30 18.65
C LYS A 307 -30.60 -67.13 18.32
N VAL A 308 -30.01 -66.07 17.80
CA VAL A 308 -30.68 -64.83 17.40
C VAL A 308 -30.09 -64.35 16.08
N ASP A 309 -30.78 -63.41 15.46
CA ASP A 309 -30.32 -62.73 14.27
C ASP A 309 -29.85 -61.33 14.66
N TYR A 310 -28.74 -60.89 14.09
CA TYR A 310 -28.23 -59.54 14.24
C TYR A 310 -28.29 -58.85 12.90
N GLN A 311 -28.85 -57.65 12.89
CA GLN A 311 -29.01 -56.85 11.68
C GLN A 311 -28.41 -55.48 11.85
N LEU A 312 -27.71 -54.98 10.84
CA LEU A 312 -27.18 -53.63 10.80
C LEU A 312 -28.29 -52.59 10.97
N ASP A 313 -28.10 -51.66 11.91
CA ASP A 313 -28.95 -50.47 12.06
C ASP A 313 -28.60 -49.46 10.96
N THR A 314 -29.21 -49.64 9.78
CA THR A 314 -28.96 -48.76 8.63
C THR A 314 -29.48 -47.35 8.85
N ASP A 315 -30.52 -47.18 9.65
CA ASP A 315 -31.12 -45.87 9.92
C ASP A 315 -30.19 -45.03 10.80
N ALA A 316 -29.71 -45.60 11.91
CA ALA A 316 -28.75 -44.94 12.79
C ALA A 316 -27.42 -44.66 12.07
N LEU A 317 -26.93 -45.62 11.28
CA LEU A 317 -25.68 -45.45 10.53
C LEU A 317 -25.83 -44.40 9.42
N SER A 318 -26.96 -44.34 8.72
CA SER A 318 -27.24 -43.30 7.71
C SER A 318 -27.21 -41.92 8.34
N GLN A 319 -27.93 -41.71 9.45
CA GLN A 319 -27.95 -40.43 10.16
C GLN A 319 -26.54 -40.00 10.61
N GLN A 320 -25.77 -40.94 11.17
CA GLN A 320 -24.41 -40.66 11.60
C GLN A 320 -23.50 -40.30 10.42
N LEU A 321 -23.53 -41.05 9.32
CA LEU A 321 -22.73 -40.76 8.13
C LEU A 321 -23.10 -39.41 7.50
N GLN A 322 -24.39 -39.09 7.40
CA GLN A 322 -24.82 -37.80 6.86
C GLN A 322 -24.28 -36.62 7.68
N GLN A 323 -24.21 -36.73 9.00
CA GLN A 323 -23.64 -35.70 9.87
C GLN A 323 -22.12 -35.62 9.75
N GLU A 324 -21.44 -36.76 9.69
CA GLU A 324 -19.97 -36.81 9.73
C GLU A 324 -19.33 -36.53 8.37
N LEU A 325 -19.98 -36.90 7.27
CA LEU A 325 -19.51 -36.59 5.92
C LEU A 325 -19.51 -35.08 5.63
N LYS A 326 -20.50 -34.35 6.15
CA LYS A 326 -20.59 -32.89 6.00
C LYS A 326 -19.47 -32.12 6.71
N LYS A 327 -18.80 -32.75 7.69
CA LYS A 327 -17.68 -32.15 8.40
C LYS A 327 -16.37 -32.19 7.62
N LEU A 328 -16.30 -32.99 6.55
CA LEU A 328 -15.10 -33.21 5.73
C LEU A 328 -13.85 -33.50 6.58
N LYS A 329 -13.97 -34.44 7.51
CA LYS A 329 -12.91 -34.87 8.42
C LYS A 329 -12.90 -36.37 8.53
N SER A 330 -11.72 -36.97 8.37
CA SER A 330 -11.56 -38.42 8.49
C SER A 330 -12.07 -38.93 9.83
N LYS A 331 -12.75 -40.07 9.80
CA LYS A 331 -13.40 -40.60 11.00
C LYS A 331 -13.53 -42.12 10.97
N GLU A 332 -13.37 -42.72 12.14
CA GLU A 332 -13.74 -44.10 12.39
C GLU A 332 -15.15 -44.16 13.00
N ILE A 333 -16.01 -45.01 12.43
CA ILE A 333 -17.41 -45.15 12.80
C ILE A 333 -17.67 -46.62 13.14
N ARG A 334 -18.14 -46.85 14.36
CA ARG A 334 -18.59 -48.18 14.79
C ARG A 334 -20.09 -48.30 14.52
N ALA A 335 -20.48 -49.18 13.61
CA ALA A 335 -21.88 -49.41 13.30
C ALA A 335 -22.55 -50.30 14.36
N GLN A 336 -23.82 -50.03 14.63
CA GLN A 336 -24.63 -50.81 15.57
C GLN A 336 -25.34 -51.96 14.84
N LEU A 337 -25.38 -53.13 15.47
CA LEU A 337 -26.18 -54.27 15.02
C LEU A 337 -27.28 -54.53 16.04
N LEU A 338 -28.53 -54.46 15.60
CA LEU A 338 -29.73 -54.71 16.38
C LEU A 338 -30.03 -56.20 16.47
N LEU A 339 -30.52 -56.63 17.63
CA LEU A 339 -30.93 -57.99 17.87
C LEU A 339 -32.37 -58.22 17.42
N TYR A 340 -32.58 -59.28 16.64
CA TYR A 340 -33.87 -59.80 16.20
C TYR A 340 -34.02 -61.25 16.63
N LYS A 341 -35.25 -61.65 16.97
CA LYS A 341 -35.57 -62.98 17.49
C LYS A 341 -36.50 -63.74 16.57
#